data_AF-A0A0K0F5P0-F1
#
_entry.id   AF-A0A0K0F5P0-F1
#
_cell.length_a   1.000
_cell.length_b   1.000
_cell.length_c   1.000
_cell.angle_alpha   90.00
_cell.angle_beta   90.00
_cell.angle_gamma   90.00
#
_symmetry.space_group_name_H-M   'P 1'
#
loop_
_entity.id
_entity.type
_entity.pdbx_description
1 polymer ?
#
loop_
_entity_poly.entity_id
_entity_poly.type
_entity_poly.pdbx_seq_one_letter_code
_entity_poly.pdbx_strand_id
1 'polypeptide(L)'
;MLLISILFYFLALIKDHTLAIQCFSCASEEYEALYKKGAFNFNYKPQNFFQPRFDYACDNSYETTNFVPVKDCLTNCVVVLEKQFFGGILNENRPYLYIRGCTADVFQAGDIHSPEVQFLQKSKICLPLMVSQIWPHVESNEYITACSCDEDGCNNFVNELNISSKCTINIPLFLFLQIILLITLYGIQL
;
A
#
# COMPACT_ATOMS: atom_id res chain seq x y z
N MET A 1 2.45 41.49 4.38
CA MET A 1 3.59 40.60 4.71
C MET A 1 3.26 39.54 5.74
N LEU A 2 2.65 39.88 6.89
CA LEU A 2 2.29 38.90 7.93
C LEU A 2 1.38 37.76 7.42
N LEU A 3 0.37 38.08 6.59
CA LEU A 3 -0.55 37.08 6.04
C LEU A 3 0.12 36.11 5.04
N ILE A 4 1.11 36.60 4.29
CA ILE A 4 1.89 35.77 3.35
C ILE A 4 2.75 34.79 4.15
N SER A 5 3.37 35.24 5.26
CA SER A 5 4.08 34.35 6.18
C SER A 5 3.16 33.32 6.84
N ILE A 6 1.94 33.68 7.23
CA ILE A 6 0.96 32.75 7.78
C ILE A 6 0.52 31.72 6.73
N LEU A 7 0.29 32.14 5.48
CA LEU A 7 -0.04 31.25 4.37
C LEU A 7 1.10 30.28 4.06
N PHE A 8 2.35 30.76 4.03
CA PHE A 8 3.52 29.89 3.88
C PHE A 8 3.70 28.94 5.08
N TYR A 9 3.37 29.36 6.29
CA TYR A 9 3.41 28.52 7.48
C TYR A 9 2.32 27.44 7.45
N PHE A 10 1.10 27.77 7.02
CA PHE A 10 0.02 26.81 6.81
C PHE A 10 0.32 25.84 5.66
N LEU A 11 0.87 26.32 4.53
CA LEU A 11 1.29 25.46 3.42
C LEU A 11 2.44 24.52 3.83
N ALA A 12 3.36 24.99 4.70
CA ALA A 12 4.39 24.15 5.28
C ALA A 12 3.80 23.12 6.27
N LEU A 13 2.81 23.51 7.07
CA LEU A 13 2.10 22.59 7.98
C LEU A 13 1.29 21.52 7.23
N ILE A 14 0.66 21.89 6.11
CA ILE A 14 -0.10 20.95 5.25
C ILE A 14 0.86 20.02 4.51
N LYS A 15 2.07 20.46 4.16
CA LYS A 15 3.10 19.63 3.53
C LYS A 15 3.57 18.47 4.43
N ASP A 16 3.48 18.64 5.76
CA ASP A 16 3.88 17.61 6.74
C ASP A 16 2.74 16.67 7.16
N HIS A 17 1.48 16.93 6.77
CA HIS A 17 0.47 15.89 6.78
C HIS A 17 0.68 14.95 5.59
N THR A 18 1.72 14.13 5.71
CA THR A 18 1.73 12.82 5.06
C THR A 18 0.54 12.06 5.65
N LEU A 19 -0.56 12.03 4.91
CA LEU A 19 -1.79 11.37 5.33
C LEU A 19 -1.48 9.87 5.35
N ALA A 20 -1.16 9.35 6.53
CA ALA A 20 -0.90 7.94 6.68
C ALA A 20 -2.19 7.19 6.34
N ILE A 21 -2.11 6.27 5.40
CA ILE A 21 -3.24 5.46 4.96
C ILE A 21 -3.26 4.15 5.75
N GLN A 22 -4.45 3.65 6.02
CA GLN A 22 -4.64 2.45 6.82
C GLN A 22 -4.73 1.22 5.93
N CYS A 23 -3.76 0.31 6.03
CA CYS A 23 -3.71 -0.90 5.19
C CYS A 23 -3.84 -2.17 6.03
N PHE A 24 -4.53 -3.18 5.50
CA PHE A 24 -4.50 -4.52 6.10
C PHE A 24 -3.09 -5.10 6.01
N SER A 25 -2.61 -5.71 7.09
CA SER A 25 -1.28 -6.32 7.15
C SER A 25 -1.36 -7.80 7.55
N CYS A 26 -1.20 -8.67 6.56
CA CYS A 26 -1.24 -10.13 6.73
C CYS A 26 -0.48 -10.84 5.63
N ALA A 27 -0.26 -12.14 5.82
CA ALA A 27 0.19 -13.05 4.79
C ALA A 27 -0.52 -14.40 4.96
N SER A 28 -0.67 -15.16 3.89
CA SER A 28 -1.13 -16.55 3.97
C SER A 28 -0.22 -17.39 4.88
N GLU A 29 -0.77 -18.41 5.52
CA GLU A 29 -0.06 -19.25 6.49
C GLU A 29 1.23 -19.88 5.93
N GLU A 30 1.25 -20.22 4.64
CA GLU A 30 2.39 -20.84 3.95
C GLU A 30 3.66 -19.98 4.02
N TYR A 31 3.49 -18.65 4.05
CA TYR A 31 4.61 -17.73 4.15
C TYR A 31 5.24 -17.73 5.54
N GLU A 32 4.58 -18.26 6.58
CA GLU A 32 5.09 -18.27 7.95
C GLU A 32 6.39 -19.09 8.05
N ALA A 33 6.42 -20.27 7.43
CA ALA A 33 7.59 -21.13 7.43
C ALA A 33 8.76 -20.49 6.67
N LEU A 34 8.48 -19.77 5.58
CA LEU A 34 9.47 -19.04 4.79
C LEU A 34 10.02 -17.83 5.56
N TYR A 35 9.14 -17.11 6.26
CA TYR A 35 9.50 -16.01 7.16
C TYR A 35 10.39 -16.47 8.31
N LYS A 36 9.98 -17.52 9.04
CA LYS A 36 10.72 -18.06 10.19
C LYS A 36 12.09 -18.64 9.82
N LYS A 37 12.24 -19.19 8.62
CA LYS A 37 13.52 -19.72 8.12
C LYS A 37 14.49 -18.64 7.65
N GLY A 38 14.09 -17.37 7.65
CA GLY A 38 14.91 -16.28 7.13
C GLY A 38 15.11 -16.33 5.62
N ALA A 39 14.29 -17.09 4.89
CA ALA A 39 14.32 -17.12 3.42
C ALA A 39 13.97 -15.74 2.85
N PHE A 40 13.05 -15.04 3.51
CA PHE A 40 12.98 -13.59 3.46
C PHE A 40 13.95 -13.08 4.52
N ASN A 41 15.15 -12.67 4.14
CA ASN A 41 16.16 -12.25 5.10
C ASN A 41 15.80 -10.86 5.67
N PHE A 42 14.71 -10.76 6.43
CA PHE A 42 14.30 -9.58 7.20
C PHE A 42 15.35 -9.21 8.27
N ASN A 43 16.38 -10.04 8.47
CA ASN A 43 17.47 -9.82 9.42
C ASN A 43 18.35 -8.58 9.12
N TYR A 44 18.17 -7.89 7.99
CA TYR A 44 18.99 -6.70 7.68
C TYR A 44 18.40 -5.38 8.17
N LYS A 45 17.15 -5.35 8.68
CA LYS A 45 16.55 -4.16 9.33
C LYS A 45 15.65 -4.58 10.50
N PRO A 46 15.40 -3.68 11.47
CA PRO A 46 14.77 -4.04 12.74
C PRO A 46 13.47 -4.81 12.53
N GLN A 47 13.27 -5.89 13.28
CA GLN A 47 12.11 -6.79 13.24
C GLN A 47 10.73 -6.11 13.44
N ASN A 48 10.68 -4.78 13.60
CA ASN A 48 9.49 -4.01 13.94
C ASN A 48 8.72 -3.47 12.72
N PHE A 49 9.21 -3.65 11.48
CA PHE A 49 8.61 -3.00 10.31
C PHE A 49 7.55 -3.87 9.60
N PHE A 50 7.77 -5.18 9.45
CA PHE A 50 6.79 -6.08 8.83
C PHE A 50 6.63 -7.37 9.66
N GLN A 51 5.58 -7.41 10.47
CA GLN A 51 5.12 -8.59 11.22
C GLN A 51 3.68 -8.88 10.82
N PRO A 52 3.43 -9.35 9.58
CA PRO A 52 2.08 -9.69 9.18
C PRO A 52 1.56 -10.82 10.05
N ARG A 53 0.25 -10.82 10.33
CA ARG A 53 -0.41 -12.01 10.85
C ARG A 53 -0.42 -13.08 9.76
N PHE A 54 0.18 -14.23 10.04
CA PHE A 54 0.14 -15.39 9.14
C PHE A 54 -1.11 -16.21 9.46
N ASP A 55 -2.12 -16.13 8.59
CA ASP A 55 -3.42 -16.76 8.82
C ASP A 55 -4.20 -16.88 7.51
N TYR A 56 -5.08 -17.87 7.40
CA TYR A 56 -6.01 -18.05 6.27
C TYR A 56 -6.95 -16.85 6.12
N ALA A 57 -7.17 -16.08 7.19
CA ALA A 57 -7.92 -14.84 7.16
C ALA A 57 -7.39 -13.83 6.12
N CYS A 58 -6.12 -13.94 5.71
CA CYS A 58 -5.54 -13.08 4.68
C CYS A 58 -6.05 -13.39 3.25
N ASP A 59 -6.55 -14.61 3.03
CA ASP A 59 -6.88 -15.10 1.69
C ASP A 59 -8.26 -14.67 1.23
N ASN A 60 -9.16 -14.40 2.19
CA ASN A 60 -10.54 -14.02 1.92
C ASN A 60 -10.80 -12.58 2.37
N SER A 61 -11.42 -11.79 1.50
CA SER A 61 -11.74 -10.39 1.79
C SER A 61 -12.69 -10.21 2.98
N TYR A 62 -13.63 -11.15 3.16
CA TYR A 62 -14.53 -11.12 4.32
C TYR A 62 -13.76 -11.29 5.63
N GLU A 63 -12.87 -12.28 5.70
CA GLU A 63 -12.08 -12.54 6.90
C GLU A 63 -11.03 -11.46 7.14
N THR A 64 -10.44 -10.93 6.06
CA THR A 64 -9.49 -9.82 6.13
C THR A 64 -10.11 -8.62 6.82
N THR A 65 -11.34 -8.24 6.45
CA THR A 65 -12.03 -7.09 7.07
C THR A 65 -12.33 -7.30 8.56
N ASN A 66 -12.56 -8.55 8.99
CA ASN A 66 -13.00 -8.86 10.35
C ASN A 66 -11.86 -9.24 11.32
N PHE A 67 -10.77 -9.79 10.81
CA PHE A 67 -9.75 -10.46 11.65
C PHE A 67 -8.31 -10.01 11.39
N VAL A 68 -8.03 -9.35 10.26
CA VAL A 68 -6.67 -8.91 9.92
C VAL A 68 -6.40 -7.54 10.53
N PRO A 69 -5.26 -7.35 11.21
CA PRO A 69 -4.90 -6.04 11.75
C PRO A 69 -4.65 -5.01 10.64
N VAL A 70 -4.96 -3.76 10.98
CA VAL A 70 -4.71 -2.60 10.13
C VAL A 70 -3.48 -1.86 10.66
N LYS A 71 -2.67 -1.33 9.75
CA LYS A 71 -1.46 -0.56 10.07
C LYS A 71 -1.46 0.75 9.28
N ASP A 72 -0.99 1.82 9.92
CA ASP A 72 -0.75 3.11 9.26
C ASP A 72 0.49 3.05 8.36
N CYS A 73 0.33 3.47 7.10
CA CYS A 73 1.34 3.40 6.06
C CYS A 73 1.64 4.79 5.48
N LEU A 74 2.93 5.09 5.29
CA LEU A 74 3.38 6.30 4.58
C LEU A 74 3.48 6.12 3.06
N THR A 75 3.38 4.87 2.60
CA THR A 75 3.28 4.50 1.18
C THR A 75 1.93 3.87 0.91
N ASN A 76 1.59 3.72 -0.37
CA ASN A 76 0.42 2.97 -0.81
C ASN A 76 0.30 1.59 -0.13
N CYS A 77 -0.93 1.11 0.01
CA CYS A 77 -1.21 -0.26 0.37
C CYS A 77 -0.86 -1.16 -0.81
N VAL A 78 -0.45 -2.39 -0.54
CA VAL A 78 -0.23 -3.40 -1.57
C VAL A 78 -0.96 -4.70 -1.20
N VAL A 79 -1.39 -5.40 -2.24
CA VAL A 79 -1.70 -6.83 -2.21
C VAL A 79 -0.83 -7.53 -3.25
N VAL A 80 -0.16 -8.58 -2.81
CA VAL A 80 0.65 -9.47 -3.62
C VAL A 80 -0.10 -10.78 -3.77
N LEU A 81 -0.17 -11.29 -5.00
CA LEU A 81 -0.86 -12.52 -5.36
C LEU A 81 0.10 -13.51 -6.01
N GLU A 82 0.25 -14.66 -5.39
CA GLU A 82 1.04 -15.77 -5.92
C GLU A 82 0.12 -16.91 -6.32
N LYS A 83 0.17 -17.30 -7.61
CA LYS A 83 -0.65 -18.42 -8.12
C LYS A 83 -0.18 -19.74 -7.54
N GLN A 84 -1.11 -20.56 -7.07
CA GLN A 84 -0.82 -21.89 -6.56
C GLN A 84 -1.10 -22.95 -7.62
N PHE A 85 -0.07 -23.74 -7.94
CA PHE A 85 -0.17 -24.83 -8.91
C PHE A 85 -0.01 -26.19 -8.21
N PHE A 86 -0.85 -27.15 -8.59
CA PHE A 86 -0.72 -28.55 -8.22
C PHE A 86 -0.61 -29.39 -9.48
N GLY A 87 0.53 -30.07 -9.67
CA GLY A 87 0.78 -30.84 -10.89
C GLY A 87 0.80 -30.00 -12.18
N GLY A 88 1.12 -28.70 -12.09
CA GLY A 88 1.11 -27.76 -13.22
C GLY A 88 -0.27 -27.17 -13.55
N ILE A 89 -1.32 -27.54 -12.81
CA ILE A 89 -2.67 -27.01 -12.96
C ILE A 89 -2.94 -26.03 -11.82
N LEU A 90 -3.60 -24.91 -12.12
CA LEU A 90 -3.99 -23.93 -11.09
C LEU A 90 -4.92 -24.61 -10.08
N ASN A 91 -4.65 -24.46 -8.79
CA ASN A 91 -5.48 -24.99 -7.73
C ASN A 91 -6.84 -24.27 -7.72
N GLU A 92 -7.92 -24.94 -8.11
CA GLU A 92 -9.25 -24.32 -8.19
C GLU A 92 -9.82 -23.93 -6.82
N ASN A 93 -9.48 -24.69 -5.76
CA ASN A 93 -10.01 -24.45 -4.42
C ASN A 93 -9.32 -23.26 -3.74
N ARG A 94 -8.03 -23.07 -4.02
CA ARG A 94 -7.22 -21.99 -3.47
C ARG A 94 -6.20 -21.52 -4.50
N PRO A 95 -6.63 -20.73 -5.49
CA PRO A 95 -5.82 -20.39 -6.66
C PRO A 95 -4.68 -19.41 -6.36
N TYR A 96 -4.75 -18.68 -5.25
CA TYR A 96 -3.77 -17.67 -4.88
C TYR A 96 -3.41 -17.74 -3.40
N LEU A 97 -2.15 -17.42 -3.11
CA LEU A 97 -1.70 -16.94 -1.80
C LEU A 97 -1.56 -15.43 -1.84
N TYR A 98 -1.66 -14.82 -0.67
CA TYR A 98 -1.75 -13.38 -0.50
C TYR A 98 -0.72 -12.86 0.50
N ILE A 99 -0.15 -11.70 0.19
CA ILE A 99 0.53 -10.84 1.15
C ILE A 99 -0.07 -9.44 1.05
N ARG A 100 -0.43 -8.86 2.19
CA ARG A 100 -1.04 -7.54 2.30
C ARG A 100 -0.24 -6.68 3.26
N GLY A 101 -0.07 -5.40 2.95
CA GLY A 101 0.57 -4.45 3.86
C GLY A 101 0.88 -3.12 3.21
N CYS A 102 1.74 -2.34 3.86
CA CYS A 102 2.36 -1.16 3.23
C CYS A 102 3.35 -1.62 2.16
N THR A 103 3.36 -0.97 0.99
CA THR A 103 4.34 -1.28 -0.07
C THR A 103 5.78 -1.25 0.42
N ALA A 104 6.16 -0.25 1.24
CA ALA A 104 7.51 -0.13 1.78
C ALA A 104 7.93 -1.31 2.68
N ASP A 105 6.97 -1.92 3.38
CA ASP A 105 7.24 -3.01 4.32
C ASP A 105 7.31 -4.36 3.59
N VAL A 106 6.35 -4.62 2.69
CA VAL A 106 6.25 -5.88 1.94
C VAL A 106 7.48 -6.10 1.06
N PHE A 107 7.99 -5.05 0.41
CA PHE A 107 9.15 -5.12 -0.48
C PHE A 107 10.47 -4.72 0.19
N GLN A 108 10.49 -4.57 1.51
CA GLN A 108 11.70 -4.13 2.24
C GLN A 108 12.90 -5.08 2.05
N ALA A 109 12.63 -6.38 1.89
CA ALA A 109 13.66 -7.40 1.69
C ALA A 109 14.17 -7.49 0.23
N GLY A 110 13.50 -6.80 -0.70
CA GLY A 110 13.88 -6.75 -2.11
C GLY A 110 14.68 -5.52 -2.48
N ASP A 111 14.83 -5.28 -3.78
CA ASP A 111 15.39 -4.02 -4.26
C ASP A 111 14.34 -2.90 -4.19
N ILE A 112 14.35 -2.14 -3.09
CA ILE A 112 13.45 -0.99 -2.92
C ILE A 112 13.66 0.11 -3.99
N HIS A 113 14.79 0.09 -4.69
CA HIS A 113 15.09 1.04 -5.76
C HIS A 113 14.62 0.58 -7.14
N SER A 114 14.10 -0.65 -7.28
CA SER A 114 13.46 -1.10 -8.52
C SER A 114 12.38 -0.10 -8.96
N PRO A 115 12.35 0.30 -10.25
CA PRO A 115 11.32 1.17 -10.77
C PRO A 115 9.90 0.68 -10.48
N GLU A 116 9.67 -0.63 -10.60
CA GLU A 116 8.38 -1.27 -10.36
C GLU A 116 7.94 -1.12 -8.89
N VAL A 117 8.84 -1.34 -7.94
CA VAL A 117 8.56 -1.12 -6.50
C VAL A 117 8.26 0.36 -6.23
N GLN A 118 9.00 1.28 -6.84
CA GLN A 118 8.75 2.71 -6.70
C GLN A 118 7.38 3.14 -7.27
N PHE A 119 6.93 2.52 -8.38
CA PHE A 119 5.59 2.75 -8.91
C PHE A 119 4.51 2.26 -7.94
N LEU A 120 4.68 1.05 -7.38
CA LEU A 120 3.75 0.50 -6.39
C LEU A 120 3.66 1.35 -5.11
N GLN A 121 4.71 2.10 -4.75
CA GLN A 121 4.70 2.95 -3.57
C GLN A 121 3.89 4.23 -3.74
N LYS A 122 3.70 4.70 -4.99
CA LYS A 122 3.20 6.05 -5.30
C LYS A 122 2.00 6.09 -6.22
N SER A 123 1.70 5.00 -6.92
CA SER A 123 0.64 4.93 -7.92
C SER A 123 -0.29 3.77 -7.63
N LYS A 124 -1.53 3.87 -8.10
CA LYS A 124 -2.51 2.79 -8.08
C LYS A 124 -2.34 1.95 -9.36
N ILE A 125 -1.68 0.80 -9.25
CA ILE A 125 -1.31 -0.02 -10.41
C ILE A 125 -1.17 -1.49 -10.03
N CYS A 126 -1.43 -2.38 -10.99
CA CYS A 126 -1.10 -3.79 -10.91
C CYS A 126 0.04 -4.12 -11.87
N LEU A 127 1.12 -4.73 -11.38
CA LEU A 127 2.28 -5.10 -12.17
C LEU A 127 2.70 -6.55 -11.88
N PRO A 128 3.16 -7.31 -12.89
CA PRO A 128 3.87 -8.55 -12.65
C PRO A 128 5.27 -8.23 -12.10
N LEU A 129 5.69 -8.92 -11.05
CA LEU A 129 7.02 -8.84 -10.46
C LEU A 129 7.65 -10.22 -10.45
N MET A 130 8.94 -10.29 -10.78
CA MET A 130 9.69 -11.53 -10.64
C MET A 130 9.99 -11.76 -9.15
N VAL A 131 9.82 -13.00 -8.69
CA VAL A 131 10.05 -13.37 -7.28
C VAL A 131 11.46 -12.97 -6.82
N SER A 132 12.47 -13.16 -7.66
CA SER A 132 13.85 -12.79 -7.37
C SER A 132 14.09 -11.27 -7.24
N GLN A 133 13.22 -10.41 -7.80
CA GLN A 133 13.34 -8.95 -7.63
C GLN A 133 12.89 -8.50 -6.24
N ILE A 134 11.83 -9.13 -5.73
CA ILE A 134 11.21 -8.78 -4.45
C ILE A 134 11.81 -9.56 -3.28
N TRP A 135 12.31 -10.77 -3.54
CA TRP A 135 12.98 -11.65 -2.59
C TRP A 135 14.22 -12.28 -3.26
N PRO A 136 15.35 -11.54 -3.33
CA PRO A 136 16.55 -11.97 -4.05
C PRO A 136 17.17 -13.29 -3.56
N HIS A 137 16.78 -13.74 -2.38
CA HIS A 137 17.23 -15.01 -1.79
C HIS A 137 16.43 -16.22 -2.28
N VAL A 138 15.31 -16.00 -2.97
CA VAL A 138 14.51 -17.05 -3.58
C VAL A 138 14.94 -17.18 -5.04
N GLU A 139 15.65 -18.28 -5.35
CA GLU A 139 16.04 -18.62 -6.72
C GLU A 139 14.84 -19.15 -7.50
N SER A 140 13.92 -18.26 -7.88
CA SER A 140 12.76 -18.58 -8.72
C SER A 140 12.64 -17.59 -9.88
N ASN A 141 12.30 -18.13 -11.05
CA ASN A 141 11.95 -17.34 -12.25
C ASN A 141 10.45 -17.11 -12.38
N GLU A 142 9.70 -17.39 -11.32
CA GLU A 142 8.26 -17.20 -11.30
C GLU A 142 7.90 -15.72 -11.16
N TYR A 143 6.75 -15.39 -11.72
CA TYR A 143 6.16 -14.07 -11.63
C TYR A 143 4.97 -14.11 -10.71
N ILE A 144 4.89 -13.13 -9.84
CA ILE A 144 3.71 -12.86 -9.03
C ILE A 144 3.09 -11.53 -9.46
N THR A 145 1.85 -11.29 -9.05
CA THR A 145 1.17 -10.02 -9.33
C THR A 145 1.14 -9.17 -8.08
N ALA A 146 1.60 -7.93 -8.16
CA ALA A 146 1.48 -6.96 -7.08
C ALA A 146 0.57 -5.81 -7.53
N CYS A 147 -0.42 -5.49 -6.71
CA CYS A 147 -1.37 -4.40 -6.95
C CYS A 147 -1.34 -3.40 -5.80
N SER A 148 -1.21 -2.12 -6.11
CA SER A 148 -1.16 -1.03 -5.13
C SER A 148 -2.40 -0.13 -5.16
N CYS A 149 -2.68 0.52 -4.03
CA CYS A 149 -3.76 1.50 -3.89
C CYS A 149 -3.49 2.50 -2.75
N ASP A 150 -4.23 3.60 -2.74
CA ASP A 150 -3.98 4.81 -1.94
C ASP A 150 -5.17 5.22 -1.06
N GLU A 151 -6.10 4.30 -0.78
CA GLU A 151 -7.27 4.51 0.08
C GLU A 151 -7.24 3.57 1.30
N ASP A 152 -7.90 3.93 2.40
CA ASP A 152 -7.93 3.09 3.59
C ASP A 152 -8.60 1.74 3.32
N GLY A 153 -7.95 0.64 3.72
CA GLY A 153 -8.43 -0.74 3.58
C GLY A 153 -8.53 -1.22 2.13
N CYS A 154 -8.06 -0.46 1.15
CA CYS A 154 -8.23 -0.76 -0.27
C CYS A 154 -7.58 -2.07 -0.71
N ASN A 155 -6.54 -2.51 0.01
CA ASN A 155 -5.86 -3.77 -0.25
C ASN A 155 -6.65 -5.00 0.24
N ASN A 156 -7.96 -4.87 0.46
CA ASN A 156 -8.88 -5.98 0.73
C ASN A 156 -9.36 -6.69 -0.56
N PHE A 157 -9.66 -5.94 -1.63
CA PHE A 157 -10.29 -6.47 -2.84
C PHE A 157 -9.43 -6.28 -4.09
N VAL A 158 -8.89 -7.35 -4.66
CA VAL A 158 -8.03 -7.27 -5.85
C VAL A 158 -8.81 -6.79 -7.08
N ASN A 159 -10.09 -7.17 -7.21
CA ASN A 159 -10.93 -6.79 -8.34
C ASN A 159 -11.26 -5.29 -8.39
N GLU A 160 -11.26 -4.61 -7.23
CA GLU A 160 -11.57 -3.18 -7.13
C GLU A 160 -10.32 -2.29 -7.31
N LEU A 161 -9.12 -2.88 -7.19
CA LEU A 161 -7.85 -2.18 -7.44
C LEU A 161 -7.72 -1.75 -8.90
N ASN A 162 -8.30 -2.52 -9.83
CA ASN A 162 -8.36 -2.16 -11.25
C ASN A 162 -9.32 -1.00 -11.58
N ILE A 163 -10.19 -0.59 -10.65
CA ILE A 163 -11.33 0.31 -10.94
C ILE A 163 -11.11 1.76 -10.46
N SER A 164 -10.46 1.98 -9.32
CA SER A 164 -10.29 3.35 -8.80
C SER A 164 -9.05 4.03 -9.40
N SER A 165 -9.27 4.91 -10.37
CA SER A 165 -8.41 6.07 -10.66
C SER A 165 -9.31 7.29 -10.65
N LYS A 166 -9.91 7.60 -9.50
CA LYS A 166 -10.68 8.84 -9.32
C LYS A 166 -10.21 9.56 -8.09
N CYS A 167 -9.15 10.36 -8.27
CA CYS A 167 -8.81 11.41 -7.33
C CYS A 167 -9.94 12.45 -7.37
N THR A 168 -10.89 12.33 -6.44
CA THR A 168 -11.97 13.31 -6.30
C THR A 168 -11.45 14.47 -5.47
N ILE A 169 -10.70 15.38 -6.11
CA ILE A 169 -10.37 16.65 -5.49
C ILE A 169 -11.70 17.37 -5.27
N ASN A 170 -12.02 17.70 -4.02
CA ASN A 170 -13.21 18.47 -3.68
C ASN A 170 -12.95 19.96 -4.01
N ILE A 171 -12.83 20.23 -5.32
CA ILE A 171 -12.62 21.55 -5.94
C ILE A 171 -13.53 22.64 -5.33
N PRO A 172 -14.83 22.40 -5.01
CA PRO A 172 -15.66 23.45 -4.42
C PRO A 172 -15.20 23.90 -3.03
N LEU A 173 -14.69 23.00 -2.18
CA LEU A 173 -14.21 23.36 -0.84
C LEU A 173 -12.91 24.18 -0.93
N PHE A 174 -12.03 23.82 -1.87
CA PHE A 174 -10.77 24.55 -2.11
C PHE A 174 -11.04 25.96 -2.66
N LEU A 175 -11.97 26.09 -3.62
CA LEU A 175 -12.39 27.39 -4.14
C LEU A 175 -13.08 28.24 -3.06
N PHE A 176 -13.90 27.64 -2.21
CA PHE A 176 -14.56 28.34 -1.11
C PHE A 176 -13.55 28.89 -0.10
N LEU A 177 -12.52 28.11 0.25
CA LEU A 177 -11.43 28.58 1.12
C LEU A 177 -10.64 29.73 0.49
N GLN A 178 -10.38 29.67 -0.82
CA GLN A 178 -9.69 30.75 -1.54
C GLN A 178 -10.54 32.04 -1.60
N ILE A 179 -11.86 31.92 -1.76
CA ILE A 179 -12.78 33.07 -1.77
C ILE A 179 -12.85 33.72 -0.38
N ILE A 180 -12.94 32.94 0.69
CA ILE A 180 -12.89 33.47 2.07
C ILE A 180 -11.57 34.21 2.33
N LEU A 181 -10.46 33.66 1.84
CA LEU A 181 -9.15 34.31 1.96
C LEU A 181 -9.10 35.65 1.20
N LEU A 182 -9.69 35.73 0.01
CA LEU A 182 -9.79 36.96 -0.78
C LEU A 182 -10.68 38.02 -0.12
N ILE A 183 -11.84 37.62 0.42
CA ILE A 183 -12.76 38.54 1.12
C ILE A 183 -12.08 39.14 2.35
N THR A 184 -11.37 38.31 3.12
CA THR A 184 -10.64 38.75 4.32
C THR A 184 -9.41 39.62 4.00
N LEU A 185 -8.76 39.40 2.85
CA LEU A 185 -7.60 40.18 2.38
C LEU A 185 -7.97 41.55 1.80
N TYR A 186 -9.08 41.65 1.07
CA TYR A 186 -9.45 42.86 0.34
C TYR A 186 -10.55 43.68 1.02
N GLY A 187 -11.08 43.23 2.16
CA GLY A 187 -12.09 43.98 2.91
C GLY A 187 -13.32 44.33 2.07
N ILE A 188 -13.67 43.46 1.11
CA ILE A 188 -14.86 43.67 0.28
C ILE A 188 -16.06 43.33 1.16
N GLN A 189 -16.68 44.37 1.73
CA GLN A 189 -18.03 44.26 2.26
C GLN A 189 -18.98 44.07 1.08
N LEU A 190 -19.70 42.95 1.07
CA LEU A 190 -20.84 42.72 0.17
C LEU A 190 -21.97 43.71 0.50
#